data_AF-A0A8S3VHJ8-F1
#
_entry.id   AF-A0A8S3VHJ8-F1
#
_cell.length_a   1.000
_cell.length_b   1.000
_cell.length_c   1.000
_cell.angle_alpha   90.00
_cell.angle_beta   90.00
_cell.angle_gamma   90.00
#
_symmetry.space_group_name_H-M   'P 1'
#
loop_
_entity.id
_entity.type
_entity.pdbx_description
1 polymer ?
#
loop_
_entity_poly.entity_id
_entity_poly.type
_entity_poly.pdbx_seq_one_letter_code
_entity_poly.pdbx_strand_id
1 'polypeptide(L)'
;MEHGRVFCSLPLPLESGLPIHFNGHFALDHEARRSLYTDDQEGYHVVWNKHLLKDIIAPSYTTGLIEIKDLLGLETDSQVNELQLRKKLSIFHGYFPDFEKAKNDYFKFLICSIYSWINSNEVPIFASAKLVSNSEAHVQFYPLYSSKDTFQSVFNTMTKQQINSSIIGTIGAVGSGISEKIGSLNDEAHKTRDDRLPTLVHIF
;
A
#
# COMPACT_ATOMS: atom_id res chain seq x y z
N MET A 1 -16.73 5.84 -6.60
CA MET A 1 -16.15 5.11 -7.74
C MET A 1 -17.00 3.86 -7.95
N GLU A 2 -17.30 3.53 -9.20
CA GLU A 2 -18.00 2.28 -9.54
C GLU A 2 -17.16 1.08 -9.08
N HIS A 3 -17.82 0.00 -8.64
CA HIS A 3 -17.15 -1.22 -8.22
C HIS A 3 -16.61 -1.98 -9.44
N GLY A 4 -15.37 -2.46 -9.34
CA GLY A 4 -14.74 -3.26 -10.37
C GLY A 4 -15.51 -4.56 -10.65
N ARG A 5 -16.00 -4.74 -11.88
CA ARG A 5 -16.64 -5.96 -12.36
C ARG A 5 -15.64 -7.04 -12.83
N VAL A 6 -16.10 -8.29 -12.81
CA VAL A 6 -15.36 -9.44 -13.34
C VAL A 6 -15.98 -9.95 -14.64
N PHE A 7 -15.11 -10.33 -15.57
CA PHE A 7 -15.43 -10.84 -16.89
C PHE A 7 -14.77 -12.21 -17.06
N CYS A 8 -15.49 -13.15 -17.67
CA CYS A 8 -14.98 -14.43 -18.11
C CYS A 8 -15.54 -14.71 -19.51
N SER A 9 -14.85 -14.17 -20.52
CA SER A 9 -15.32 -14.00 -21.91
C SER A 9 -16.56 -13.09 -22.08
N LEU A 10 -17.49 -13.10 -21.12
CA LEU A 10 -18.65 -12.21 -21.02
C LEU A 10 -18.69 -11.55 -19.63
N PRO A 11 -19.41 -10.42 -19.48
CA PRO A 11 -19.61 -9.79 -18.17
C PRO A 11 -20.32 -10.75 -17.21
N LEU A 12 -19.77 -10.94 -16.02
CA LEU A 12 -20.43 -11.66 -14.94
C LEU A 12 -21.22 -10.66 -14.08
N PRO A 13 -22.35 -11.04 -13.47
CA PRO A 13 -23.03 -10.26 -12.44
C PRO A 13 -22.27 -10.36 -11.11
N LEU A 14 -20.95 -10.19 -11.16
CA LEU A 14 -20.01 -10.32 -10.05
C LEU A 14 -19.18 -9.05 -9.94
N GLU A 15 -19.33 -8.38 -8.81
CA GLU A 15 -18.46 -7.29 -8.40
C GLU A 15 -17.28 -7.82 -7.59
N SER A 16 -16.11 -7.24 -7.79
CA SER A 16 -14.90 -7.51 -7.01
C SER A 16 -14.79 -6.63 -5.78
N GLY A 17 -15.31 -5.40 -5.86
CA GLY A 17 -15.09 -4.36 -4.86
C GLY A 17 -13.77 -3.61 -4.99
N LEU A 18 -12.92 -4.01 -5.95
CA LEU A 18 -11.65 -3.34 -6.27
C LEU A 18 -11.89 -2.20 -7.28
N PRO A 19 -10.96 -1.25 -7.40
CA PRO A 19 -11.13 -0.07 -8.27
C PRO A 19 -10.93 -0.36 -9.78
N ILE A 20 -10.76 -1.63 -10.18
CA ILE A 20 -10.52 -2.02 -11.57
C ILE A 20 -11.34 -3.23 -12.00
N HIS A 21 -11.48 -3.40 -13.31
CA HIS A 21 -12.11 -4.59 -13.90
C HIS A 21 -11.11 -5.74 -14.08
N PHE A 22 -11.58 -6.96 -13.90
CA PHE A 22 -10.80 -8.18 -14.13
C PHE A 22 -11.40 -8.98 -15.28
N ASN A 23 -10.58 -9.41 -16.23
CA ASN A 23 -10.98 -10.36 -17.26
C ASN A 23 -10.06 -11.57 -17.20
N GLY A 24 -10.63 -12.76 -17.08
CA GLY A 24 -9.86 -14.00 -16.99
C GLY A 24 -10.71 -15.24 -17.25
N HIS A 25 -10.06 -16.35 -17.59
CA HIS A 25 -10.71 -17.65 -17.80
C HIS A 25 -10.99 -18.35 -16.47
N PHE A 26 -11.84 -17.74 -15.64
CA PHE A 26 -12.18 -18.28 -14.33
C PHE A 26 -13.03 -19.55 -14.44
N ALA A 27 -12.82 -20.48 -13.52
CA ALA A 27 -13.77 -21.54 -13.27
C ALA A 27 -15.02 -20.93 -12.60
N LEU A 28 -16.17 -21.11 -13.25
CA LEU A 28 -17.45 -20.59 -12.80
C LEU A 28 -18.30 -21.70 -12.20
N ASP A 29 -19.23 -21.31 -11.33
CA ASP A 29 -20.26 -22.22 -10.84
C ASP A 29 -21.12 -22.80 -11.99
N HIS A 30 -21.43 -24.10 -11.92
CA HIS A 30 -21.98 -24.88 -13.03
C HIS A 30 -23.45 -24.56 -13.33
N GLU A 31 -24.25 -24.17 -12.35
CA GLU A 31 -25.69 -23.94 -12.56
C GLU A 31 -26.00 -22.51 -13.03
N ALA A 32 -25.39 -21.50 -12.41
CA ALA A 32 -25.74 -20.12 -12.69
C ALA A 32 -24.72 -19.39 -13.58
N ARG A 33 -23.44 -19.80 -13.57
CA ARG A 33 -22.32 -19.03 -14.14
C ARG A 33 -22.30 -17.56 -13.70
N ARG A 34 -22.83 -17.27 -12.51
CA ARG A 34 -22.96 -15.91 -11.95
C ARG A 34 -21.86 -15.58 -10.95
N SER A 35 -21.14 -16.59 -10.48
CA SER A 35 -20.08 -16.50 -9.47
C SER A 35 -18.89 -17.38 -9.87
N LEU A 36 -17.76 -17.15 -9.19
CA LEU A 36 -16.62 -18.05 -9.24
C LEU A 36 -16.98 -19.37 -8.55
N TYR A 37 -16.43 -20.48 -9.05
CA TYR A 37 -16.64 -21.81 -8.49
C TYR A 37 -16.20 -21.87 -7.02
N THR A 38 -17.04 -22.40 -6.15
CA THR A 38 -16.78 -22.63 -4.72
C THR A 38 -17.24 -24.04 -4.37
N ASP A 39 -16.41 -24.78 -3.63
CA ASP A 39 -16.74 -26.12 -3.13
C ASP A 39 -16.14 -26.28 -1.72
N ASP A 40 -16.75 -27.13 -0.90
CA ASP A 40 -16.34 -27.40 0.48
C ASP A 40 -15.01 -28.17 0.53
N GLN A 41 -14.67 -28.86 -0.55
CA GLN A 41 -13.37 -29.49 -0.78
C GLN A 41 -12.58 -28.64 -1.78
N GLU A 42 -11.28 -28.40 -1.54
CA GLU A 42 -10.43 -27.64 -2.47
C GLU A 42 -10.18 -28.42 -3.78
N GLY A 43 -11.22 -28.47 -4.63
CA GLY A 43 -11.17 -29.09 -5.95
C GLY A 43 -10.32 -28.28 -6.93
N TYR A 44 -10.00 -28.91 -8.07
CA TYR A 44 -9.12 -28.33 -9.09
C TYR A 44 -9.60 -26.96 -9.63
N HIS A 45 -10.92 -26.72 -9.64
CA HIS A 45 -11.50 -25.43 -10.03
C HIS A 45 -11.16 -24.30 -9.05
N VAL A 46 -11.18 -24.56 -7.75
CA VAL A 46 -10.79 -23.60 -6.71
C VAL A 46 -9.30 -23.32 -6.80
N VAL A 47 -8.49 -24.37 -6.96
CA VAL A 47 -7.04 -24.26 -7.16
C VAL A 47 -6.71 -23.42 -8.39
N TRP A 48 -7.40 -23.66 -9.51
CA TRP A 48 -7.23 -22.89 -10.74
C TRP A 48 -7.54 -21.40 -10.55
N ASN A 49 -8.66 -21.06 -9.91
CA ASN A 49 -9.01 -19.66 -9.65
C ASN A 49 -7.99 -19.00 -8.73
N LYS A 50 -7.54 -19.68 -7.66
CA LYS A 50 -6.49 -19.16 -6.77
C LYS A 50 -5.17 -18.94 -7.52
N HIS A 51 -4.78 -19.85 -8.41
CA HIS A 51 -3.59 -19.72 -9.25
C HIS A 51 -3.68 -18.49 -10.17
N LEU A 52 -4.80 -18.32 -10.88
CA LEU A 52 -5.03 -17.13 -11.71
C LEU A 52 -4.92 -15.83 -10.90
N LEU A 53 -5.55 -15.78 -9.72
CA LEU A 53 -5.55 -14.58 -8.88
C LEU A 53 -4.14 -14.26 -8.36
N LYS A 54 -3.44 -15.26 -7.83
CA LYS A 54 -2.14 -15.08 -7.17
C LYS A 54 -1.00 -14.89 -8.17
N ASP A 55 -0.91 -15.78 -9.15
CA ASP A 55 0.31 -15.92 -9.96
C ASP A 55 0.22 -15.12 -11.28
N ILE A 56 -0.97 -14.67 -11.67
CA ILE A 56 -1.19 -13.88 -12.90
C ILE A 56 -1.73 -12.49 -12.56
N ILE A 57 -2.86 -12.40 -11.86
CA ILE A 57 -3.58 -11.13 -11.66
C ILE A 57 -2.84 -10.25 -10.66
N ALA A 58 -2.33 -10.77 -9.54
CA ALA A 58 -1.62 -9.96 -8.55
C ALA A 58 -0.34 -9.28 -9.10
N PRO A 59 0.53 -9.98 -9.85
CA PRO A 59 1.65 -9.33 -10.56
C PRO A 59 1.16 -8.26 -11.54
N SER A 60 0.15 -8.58 -12.36
CA SER A 60 -0.40 -7.66 -13.37
C SER A 60 -1.01 -6.40 -12.75
N TYR A 61 -1.71 -6.55 -11.61
CA TYR A 61 -2.25 -5.43 -10.84
C TYR A 61 -1.14 -4.52 -10.36
N THR A 62 -0.05 -5.11 -9.83
CA THR A 62 1.11 -4.36 -9.34
C THR A 62 1.77 -3.58 -10.48
N THR A 63 1.95 -4.19 -11.65
CA THR A 63 2.41 -3.49 -12.85
C THR A 63 1.46 -2.34 -13.21
N GLY A 64 0.15 -2.56 -13.18
CA GLY A 64 -0.84 -1.50 -13.43
C GLY A 64 -0.72 -0.32 -12.46
N LEU A 65 -0.45 -0.55 -11.18
CA LEU A 65 -0.20 0.52 -10.22
C LEU A 65 1.06 1.32 -10.58
N ILE A 66 2.14 0.66 -11.01
CA ILE A 66 3.37 1.34 -11.46
C ILE A 66 3.08 2.22 -12.67
N GLU A 67 2.37 1.68 -13.67
CA GLU A 67 1.97 2.44 -14.86
C GLU A 67 1.11 3.66 -14.50
N ILE A 68 0.14 3.52 -13.58
CA ILE A 68 -0.69 4.65 -13.12
C ILE A 68 0.17 5.71 -12.41
N LYS A 69 1.12 5.30 -11.57
CA LYS A 69 2.07 6.20 -10.91
C LYS A 69 2.82 7.02 -11.96
N ASP A 70 3.32 6.36 -13.00
CA ASP A 70 4.13 6.99 -14.05
C ASP A 70 3.26 7.89 -14.96
N LEU A 71 2.05 7.47 -15.31
CA LEU A 71 1.06 8.28 -16.03
C LEU A 71 0.66 9.55 -15.27
N LEU A 72 0.62 9.49 -13.94
CA LEU A 72 0.38 10.66 -13.10
C LEU A 72 1.62 11.55 -12.97
N GLY A 73 2.77 11.15 -13.51
CA GLY A 73 4.04 11.85 -13.36
C GLY A 73 4.46 11.96 -11.90
N LEU A 74 4.29 10.86 -11.15
CA LEU A 74 4.75 10.72 -9.77
C LEU A 74 6.14 10.06 -9.76
N GLU A 75 7.13 10.81 -10.21
CA GLU A 75 8.53 10.36 -10.22
C GLU A 75 9.20 10.65 -8.87
N THR A 76 10.08 9.74 -8.46
CA THR A 76 10.94 9.93 -7.27
C THR A 76 11.87 11.12 -7.51
N ASP A 77 12.14 11.89 -6.45
CA ASP A 77 13.04 13.04 -6.43
C ASP A 77 12.59 14.26 -7.23
N SER A 78 11.31 14.32 -7.58
CA SER A 78 10.73 15.51 -8.21
C SER A 78 10.31 16.56 -7.18
N GLN A 79 10.70 17.81 -7.40
CA GLN A 79 10.07 18.95 -6.75
C GLN A 79 8.75 19.25 -7.46
N VAL A 80 7.65 19.13 -6.73
CA VAL A 80 6.30 19.30 -7.26
C VAL A 80 5.54 20.30 -6.41
N ASN A 81 4.67 21.08 -7.04
CA ASN A 81 3.73 21.91 -6.32
C ASN A 81 2.88 21.05 -5.36
N GLU A 82 2.78 21.47 -4.11
CA GLU A 82 2.16 20.68 -3.04
C GLU A 82 0.69 20.33 -3.33
N LEU A 83 -0.08 21.29 -3.85
CA LEU A 83 -1.50 21.08 -4.16
C LEU A 83 -1.67 20.10 -5.32
N GLN A 84 -0.79 20.17 -6.33
CA GLN A 84 -0.80 19.22 -7.45
C GLN A 84 -0.39 17.82 -7.00
N LEU A 85 0.63 17.73 -6.15
CA LEU A 85 1.08 16.46 -5.57
C LEU A 85 -0.04 15.80 -4.76
N ARG A 86 -0.74 16.55 -3.90
CA ARG A 86 -1.89 16.03 -3.14
C ARG A 86 -2.98 15.48 -4.04
N LYS A 87 -3.33 16.20 -5.11
CA LYS A 87 -4.35 15.75 -6.07
C LYS A 87 -3.92 14.45 -6.77
N LYS A 88 -2.68 14.40 -7.26
CA LYS A 88 -2.12 13.22 -7.92
C LYS A 88 -2.08 12.01 -6.96
N LEU A 89 -1.59 12.20 -5.74
CA LEU A 89 -1.55 11.14 -4.72
C LEU A 89 -2.95 10.67 -4.32
N SER A 90 -3.92 11.58 -4.19
CA SER A 90 -5.32 11.21 -3.93
C SER A 90 -5.91 10.33 -5.03
N ILE A 91 -5.62 10.63 -6.30
CA ILE A 91 -6.03 9.79 -7.44
C ILE A 91 -5.30 8.45 -7.37
N PHE A 92 -3.98 8.47 -7.17
CA PHE A 92 -3.14 7.29 -7.13
C PHE A 92 -3.58 6.30 -6.03
N HIS A 93 -3.81 6.79 -4.81
CA HIS A 93 -4.27 5.97 -3.68
C HIS A 93 -5.66 5.39 -3.92
N GLY A 94 -6.49 6.04 -4.74
CA GLY A 94 -7.79 5.51 -5.15
C GLY A 94 -7.72 4.17 -5.90
N TYR A 95 -6.55 3.81 -6.45
CA TYR A 95 -6.31 2.54 -7.12
C TYR A 95 -5.78 1.44 -6.19
N PHE A 96 -5.47 1.73 -4.93
CA PHE A 96 -5.01 0.68 -4.00
C PHE A 96 -6.18 -0.20 -3.57
N PRO A 97 -6.01 -1.54 -3.54
CA PRO A 97 -7.07 -2.42 -3.08
C PRO A 97 -7.34 -2.25 -1.59
N ASP A 98 -8.62 -2.14 -1.24
CA ASP A 98 -9.11 -2.05 0.14
C ASP A 98 -9.73 -3.39 0.55
N PHE A 99 -9.16 -4.01 1.58
CA PHE A 99 -9.55 -5.33 2.06
C PHE A 99 -11.02 -5.39 2.49
N GLU A 100 -11.52 -4.33 3.14
CA GLU A 100 -12.89 -4.27 3.64
C GLU A 100 -13.93 -4.11 2.53
N LYS A 101 -13.51 -3.63 1.35
CA LYS A 101 -14.39 -3.48 0.19
C LYS A 101 -14.53 -4.76 -0.64
N ALA A 102 -13.70 -5.78 -0.40
CA ALA A 102 -13.73 -7.03 -1.14
C ALA A 102 -15.07 -7.75 -0.98
N LYS A 103 -15.69 -8.15 -2.10
CA LYS A 103 -17.05 -8.71 -2.10
C LYS A 103 -17.12 -10.18 -1.68
N ASN A 104 -16.02 -10.92 -1.74
CA ASN A 104 -15.94 -12.32 -1.32
C ASN A 104 -14.49 -12.73 -1.01
N ASP A 105 -14.30 -13.98 -0.59
CA ASP A 105 -13.01 -14.50 -0.16
C ASP A 105 -11.99 -14.65 -1.28
N TYR A 106 -12.42 -14.83 -2.54
CA TYR A 106 -11.50 -14.80 -3.68
C TYR A 106 -10.86 -13.42 -3.85
N PHE A 107 -11.65 -12.35 -3.70
CA PHE A 107 -11.11 -10.99 -3.82
C PHE A 107 -10.30 -10.59 -2.59
N LYS A 108 -10.66 -11.06 -1.38
CA LYS A 108 -9.78 -10.93 -0.21
C LYS A 108 -8.45 -11.64 -0.43
N PHE A 109 -8.48 -12.87 -0.95
CA PHE A 109 -7.29 -13.63 -1.32
C PHE A 109 -6.45 -12.91 -2.38
N LEU A 110 -7.08 -12.32 -3.40
CA LEU A 110 -6.39 -11.50 -4.40
C LEU A 110 -5.71 -10.28 -3.76
N ILE A 111 -6.40 -9.55 -2.88
CA ILE A 111 -5.83 -8.38 -2.19
C ILE A 111 -4.61 -8.79 -1.36
N CYS A 112 -4.72 -9.86 -0.57
CA CYS A 112 -3.58 -10.41 0.16
C CYS A 112 -2.43 -10.80 -0.78
N SER A 113 -2.75 -11.40 -1.94
CA SER A 113 -1.75 -11.79 -2.94
C SER A 113 -1.07 -10.58 -3.58
N ILE A 114 -1.80 -9.50 -3.87
CA ILE A 114 -1.24 -8.23 -4.39
C ILE A 114 -0.25 -7.65 -3.38
N TYR A 115 -0.65 -7.46 -2.13
CA TYR A 115 0.25 -6.89 -1.11
C TYR A 115 1.43 -7.82 -0.80
N SER A 116 1.23 -9.13 -0.82
CA SER A 116 2.31 -10.11 -0.68
C SER A 116 3.30 -10.02 -1.84
N TRP A 117 2.82 -9.86 -3.08
CA TRP A 117 3.65 -9.68 -4.26
C TRP A 117 4.44 -8.38 -4.20
N ILE A 118 3.79 -7.25 -3.87
CA ILE A 118 4.43 -5.94 -3.67
C ILE A 118 5.56 -6.05 -2.65
N ASN A 119 5.30 -6.68 -1.50
CA ASN A 119 6.28 -6.85 -0.43
C ASN A 119 7.44 -7.75 -0.85
N SER A 120 7.15 -8.91 -1.45
CA SER A 120 8.18 -9.90 -1.83
C SER A 120 9.09 -9.41 -2.95
N ASN A 121 8.62 -8.48 -3.78
CA ASN A 121 9.39 -7.90 -4.87
C ASN A 121 9.92 -6.49 -4.54
N GLU A 122 9.79 -6.04 -3.29
CA GLU A 122 10.26 -4.73 -2.80
C GLU A 122 9.85 -3.58 -3.74
N VAL A 123 8.59 -3.57 -4.18
CA VAL A 123 8.12 -2.59 -5.18
C VAL A 123 8.01 -1.19 -4.52
N PRO A 124 8.72 -0.16 -5.04
CA PRO A 124 8.74 1.16 -4.44
C PRO A 124 7.50 1.96 -4.85
N ILE A 125 6.41 1.75 -4.10
CA ILE A 125 5.09 2.26 -4.49
C ILE A 125 4.41 3.11 -3.40
N PHE A 126 5.00 3.19 -2.21
CA PHE A 126 4.47 3.97 -1.10
C PHE A 126 5.14 5.35 -1.06
N ALA A 127 4.34 6.40 -1.23
CA ALA A 127 4.83 7.77 -1.29
C ALA A 127 5.17 8.34 0.08
N SER A 128 6.29 9.06 0.15
CA SER A 128 6.68 9.95 1.24
C SER A 128 6.90 11.34 0.66
N ALA A 129 6.23 12.35 1.22
CA ALA A 129 6.35 13.72 0.77
C ALA A 129 6.91 14.61 1.90
N LYS A 130 7.96 15.36 1.57
CA LYS A 130 8.56 16.35 2.46
C LYS A 130 8.33 17.74 1.89
N LEU A 131 7.73 18.62 2.69
CA LEU A 131 7.57 20.02 2.32
C LEU A 131 8.94 20.71 2.32
N VAL A 132 9.29 21.33 1.20
CA VAL A 132 10.54 22.10 1.02
C VAL A 132 10.28 23.59 1.25
N SER A 133 9.13 24.07 0.79
CA SER A 133 8.63 25.43 1.01
C SER A 133 7.10 25.41 1.12
N ASN A 134 6.45 26.53 1.44
CA ASN A 134 4.98 26.57 1.56
C ASN A 134 4.21 26.08 0.31
N SER A 135 4.86 26.02 -0.85
CA SER A 135 4.23 25.65 -2.13
C SER A 135 4.87 24.44 -2.82
N GLU A 136 6.00 23.93 -2.32
CA GLU A 136 6.79 22.89 -2.98
C GLU A 136 7.05 21.72 -2.04
N ALA A 137 6.88 20.52 -2.56
CA ALA A 137 7.16 19.28 -1.87
C ALA A 137 8.08 18.40 -2.71
N HIS A 138 8.97 17.69 -2.02
CA HIS A 138 9.79 16.64 -2.58
C HIS A 138 9.13 15.29 -2.30
N VAL A 139 8.90 14.49 -3.33
CA VAL A 139 8.27 13.17 -3.20
C VAL A 139 9.28 12.06 -3.47
N GLN A 140 9.22 11.01 -2.65
CA GLN A 140 10.00 9.80 -2.83
C GLN A 140 9.11 8.57 -2.62
N PHE A 141 9.38 7.50 -3.36
CA PHE A 141 8.64 6.25 -3.27
C PHE A 141 9.50 5.15 -2.69
N TYR A 142 8.93 4.40 -1.76
CA TYR A 142 9.61 3.37 -1.00
C TYR A 142 8.84 2.05 -1.04
N PRO A 143 9.53 0.91 -0.93
CA PRO A 143 8.86 -0.35 -0.61
C PRO A 143 8.42 -0.37 0.86
N LEU A 144 7.53 -1.31 1.23
CA LEU A 144 7.18 -1.53 2.64
C LEU A 144 8.39 -1.94 3.47
N TYR A 145 9.26 -2.74 2.85
CA TYR A 145 10.48 -3.25 3.41
C TYR A 145 11.55 -3.28 2.32
N SER A 146 12.79 -2.94 2.67
CA SER A 146 13.95 -3.03 1.79
C SER A 146 14.96 -4.00 2.42
N SER A 147 15.40 -5.01 1.67
CA SER A 147 16.50 -5.87 2.12
C SER A 147 17.87 -5.19 2.11
N LYS A 148 17.99 -4.08 1.37
CA LYS A 148 19.26 -3.37 1.13
C LYS A 148 19.50 -2.19 2.07
N ASP A 149 18.44 -1.61 2.63
CA ASP A 149 18.50 -0.46 3.52
C ASP A 149 17.73 -0.75 4.81
N THR A 150 18.42 -0.81 5.95
CA THR A 150 17.81 -0.74 7.29
C THR A 150 17.32 0.70 7.56
N PHE A 151 16.42 1.21 6.75
CA PHE A 151 15.60 2.35 7.15
C PHE A 151 14.36 1.81 7.86
N GLN A 152 14.23 2.14 9.14
CA GLN A 152 12.93 2.11 9.80
C GLN A 152 12.06 3.16 9.12
N SER A 153 11.33 2.77 8.08
CA SER A 153 10.20 3.55 7.60
C SER A 153 9.19 3.61 8.73
N VAL A 154 9.28 4.65 9.58
CA VAL A 154 8.29 4.91 10.62
C VAL A 154 7.07 5.51 9.93
N PHE A 155 6.06 4.69 9.72
CA PHE A 155 4.74 5.13 9.28
C PHE A 155 4.15 6.02 10.39
N ASN A 156 4.19 7.33 10.19
CA ASN A 156 3.73 8.29 11.20
C ASN A 156 2.20 8.43 11.17
N THR A 157 1.48 7.32 11.27
CA THR A 157 0.02 7.22 11.17
C THR A 157 -0.72 7.76 12.39
N MET A 158 -0.02 8.40 13.34
CA MET A 158 -0.64 9.02 14.51
C MET A 158 -0.86 10.51 14.27
N THR A 159 -2.12 10.91 14.14
CA THR A 159 -2.48 12.31 14.38
C THR A 159 -2.10 12.67 15.82
N LYS A 160 -1.64 13.91 16.04
CA LYS A 160 -1.19 14.43 17.35
C LYS A 160 -2.21 14.27 18.50
N GLN A 161 -3.44 13.83 18.22
CA GLN A 161 -4.52 13.68 19.19
C GLN A 161 -4.59 12.31 19.90
N GLN A 162 -3.77 11.32 19.55
CA GLN A 162 -3.83 9.99 20.19
C GLN A 162 -2.57 9.53 20.94
N ILE A 163 -1.53 10.37 21.04
CA ILE A 163 -0.39 10.09 21.93
C ILE A 163 -0.75 10.53 23.35
N ASN A 164 -1.70 9.81 23.98
CA ASN A 164 -1.89 9.85 25.42
C ASN A 164 -1.22 8.63 26.04
N SER A 165 -0.05 8.89 26.65
CA SER A 165 0.62 8.22 27.79
C SER A 165 0.72 6.69 27.91
N SER A 166 0.13 5.87 27.05
CA SER A 166 0.13 4.40 27.22
C SER A 166 1.12 3.65 26.32
N ILE A 167 1.66 4.29 25.27
CA ILE A 167 2.58 3.62 24.31
C ILE A 167 4.04 3.61 24.78
N ILE A 168 4.44 4.54 25.67
CA ILE A 168 5.82 4.61 26.19
C ILE A 168 6.16 3.36 27.05
N GLY A 169 5.16 2.62 27.55
CA GLY A 169 5.37 1.40 28.34
C GLY A 169 5.80 0.16 27.55
N THR A 170 5.56 0.08 26.24
CA THR A 170 5.70 -1.20 25.51
C THR A 170 6.93 -1.27 24.60
N ILE A 171 7.54 -0.12 24.27
CA ILE A 171 8.81 -0.10 23.50
C ILE A 171 10.01 -0.50 24.39
N GLY A 172 9.84 -0.51 25.72
CA GLY A 172 10.87 -0.90 26.68
C GLY A 172 11.26 -2.38 26.70
N ALA A 173 10.67 -3.25 25.88
CA ALA A 173 10.92 -4.70 25.92
C ALA A 173 11.85 -5.26 24.83
N VAL A 174 12.19 -4.49 23.78
CA VAL A 174 13.05 -4.98 22.69
C VAL A 174 14.14 -3.97 22.36
N GLY A 175 15.20 -3.95 23.16
CA GLY A 175 16.34 -3.07 22.90
C GLY A 175 17.26 -2.81 24.09
N SER A 176 17.52 -3.80 24.94
CA SER A 176 18.43 -3.69 26.09
C SER A 176 19.91 -3.45 25.72
N GLY A 177 20.24 -3.09 24.48
CA GLY A 177 21.61 -2.85 24.00
C GLY A 177 21.93 -1.43 23.52
N ILE A 178 20.98 -0.49 23.54
CA ILE A 178 21.18 0.84 22.91
C ILE A 178 21.37 1.98 23.95
N SER A 179 21.07 1.76 25.23
CA SER A 179 21.05 2.82 26.25
C SER A 179 22.41 3.45 26.58
N GLU A 180 23.53 2.76 26.35
CA GLU A 180 24.85 3.31 26.73
C GLU A 180 25.45 4.26 25.69
N LYS A 181 24.95 4.27 24.45
CA LYS A 181 25.49 5.13 23.37
C LYS A 181 24.72 6.43 23.16
N ILE A 182 23.56 6.60 23.80
CA ILE A 182 22.73 7.80 23.70
C ILE A 182 23.20 8.89 24.68
N GLY A 183 23.84 8.52 25.79
CA GLY A 183 24.33 9.47 26.80
C GLY A 183 25.39 10.44 26.30
N SER A 184 26.27 10.02 25.40
CA SER A 184 27.37 10.86 24.90
C SER A 184 27.00 11.77 23.72
N LEU A 185 25.84 11.56 23.09
CA LEU A 185 25.37 12.37 21.95
C LEU A 185 24.42 13.50 22.40
N ASN A 186 23.88 13.42 23.61
CA ASN A 186 22.89 14.38 24.11
C ASN A 186 23.51 15.69 24.61
N ASP A 187 24.77 15.68 25.04
CA ASP A 187 25.47 16.89 25.51
C ASP A 187 25.91 17.81 24.35
N GLU A 188 26.07 17.29 23.13
CA GLU A 188 26.41 18.11 21.94
C GLU A 188 25.17 18.72 21.25
N ALA A 189 23.99 18.15 21.44
CA ALA A 189 22.76 18.59 20.76
C ALA A 189 22.07 19.80 21.41
N HIS A 190 22.45 20.20 22.64
CA HIS A 190 21.80 21.30 23.35
C HIS A 190 22.18 22.71 22.89
N LYS A 191 23.06 22.87 21.89
CA LYS A 191 23.54 24.19 21.45
C LYS A 191 22.97 24.72 20.12
N THR A 192 22.12 23.98 19.44
CA THR A 192 21.53 24.42 18.15
C THR A 192 20.04 24.14 18.10
N ARG A 193 19.29 24.96 18.85
CA ARG A 193 17.84 25.15 18.68
C ARG A 193 17.62 26.18 17.56
N ASP A 194 17.12 25.72 16.42
CA ASP A 194 16.44 26.58 15.45
C ASP A 194 14.97 26.13 15.37
N ASP A 195 14.06 27.04 15.68
CA ASP A 195 12.64 26.83 15.96
C ASP A 195 11.78 26.74 14.67
N ARG A 196 12.18 25.91 13.69
CA ARG A 196 11.30 25.55 12.55
C ARG A 196 11.54 24.12 12.06
N LEU A 197 10.92 23.15 12.73
CA LEU A 197 10.85 21.78 12.20
C LEU A 197 9.87 21.72 11.02
N PRO A 198 10.28 21.23 9.82
CA PRO A 198 9.38 21.06 8.70
C PRO A 198 8.36 19.95 9.00
N THR A 199 7.09 20.26 8.82
CA THR A 199 5.99 19.30 8.96
C THR A 199 6.10 18.24 7.87
N LEU A 200 6.53 17.03 8.25
CA LEU A 200 6.48 15.84 7.41
C LEU A 200 5.01 15.43 7.24
N VAL A 201 4.47 15.53 6.02
CA VAL A 201 3.09 15.14 5.73
C VAL A 201 3.13 13.80 5.03
N HIS A 202 2.93 12.74 5.80
CA HIS A 202 2.60 11.43 5.25
C HIS A 202 1.14 11.47 4.82
N ILE A 203 0.91 11.23 3.54
CA ILE A 203 -0.44 11.05 2.99
C ILE A 203 -0.63 9.53 2.94
N PHE A 204 -1.52 9.00 3.78
CA PHE A 204 -2.12 7.67 3.60
C PHE A 204 -3.53 7.90 3.06
#